data_AF-A0A918MC30-F1
#
_entry.id   AF-A0A918MC30-F1
#
_cell.length_a   1.000
_cell.length_b   1.000
_cell.length_c   1.000
_cell.angle_alpha   90.00
_cell.angle_beta   90.00
_cell.angle_gamma   90.00
#
_symmetry.space_group_name_H-M   'P 1'
#
loop_
_entity.id
_entity.type
_entity.pdbx_description
1 polymer ?
#
loop_
_entity_poly.entity_id
_entity_poly.type
_entity_poly.pdbx_seq_one_letter_code
_entity_poly.pdbx_strand_id
1 'polypeptide(L)'
;MRHRRARGLVCYWYDSQFIVHPYPHGTVTAVHPAAAEVLAAYEDWATPKEAGKDLAHLSLDTIEDAVSVLTEAGALVCEDTPRAARDEEIDRHWGAWAPEAAFLHYASQDIYDDGVVETDHDASVLVEAQEPALFTEYPNAARVLLPRPGSQPELDTPYRHVLYGRRTHRDFTAEPVAVETLATLLATCFGPVDFIDSGRSALYRRTSPQGGSRQELDTYLGVLKVSGLEAGWYHYNGLQHSLELLSKGLTPEEASALCAGQEWAGEAAFLVVLAARLERMSCKYATPRAYRVSLLNAGHLGQTFALTATALGLGPFQTGAFCDTPLAERCTLNNTSHTPLYVLAAGHPSPQPQQAPHRATAATFTSTRIRPGAEG
;
A
#
# COMPACT_ATOMS: atom_id res chain seq x y z
N MET A 1 38.68 -19.55 -2.84
CA MET A 1 37.34 -19.63 -3.47
C MET A 1 36.97 -18.24 -3.97
N ARG A 2 36.16 -18.16 -5.03
CA ARG A 2 35.64 -16.88 -5.53
C ARG A 2 34.32 -16.57 -4.83
N HIS A 3 34.12 -15.29 -4.54
CA HIS A 3 32.95 -14.77 -3.86
C HIS A 3 32.39 -13.59 -4.65
N ARG A 4 31.13 -13.27 -4.40
CA ARG A 4 30.43 -12.11 -4.94
C ARG A 4 29.47 -11.60 -3.88
N ARG A 5 29.17 -10.31 -3.87
CA ARG A 5 28.13 -9.72 -3.05
C ARG A 5 26.77 -10.31 -3.42
N ALA A 6 25.97 -10.66 -2.41
CA ALA A 6 24.60 -11.10 -2.62
C ALA A 6 23.81 -10.03 -3.39
N ARG A 7 22.93 -10.44 -4.31
CA ARG A 7 22.04 -9.52 -5.04
C ARG A 7 21.00 -8.93 -4.10
N GLY A 8 20.49 -9.75 -3.18
CA GLY A 8 19.59 -9.32 -2.12
C GLY A 8 20.36 -8.83 -0.90
N LEU A 9 20.86 -7.59 -0.94
CA LEU A 9 21.58 -6.99 0.18
C LEU A 9 21.16 -5.54 0.39
N VAL A 10 20.77 -5.18 1.61
CA VAL A 10 20.56 -3.80 2.03
C VAL A 10 21.48 -3.51 3.21
N CYS A 11 22.13 -2.35 3.18
CA CYS A 11 22.97 -1.87 4.27
C CYS A 11 22.37 -0.57 4.82
N TYR A 12 22.29 -0.43 6.14
CA TYR A 12 21.68 0.72 6.79
C TYR A 12 22.28 0.97 8.17
N TRP A 13 21.94 2.12 8.75
CA TRP A 13 22.30 2.44 10.14
C TRP A 13 21.12 2.19 11.06
N TYR A 14 21.37 1.50 12.17
CA TYR A 14 20.39 1.28 13.22
C TYR A 14 21.10 1.27 14.57
N ASP A 15 20.58 2.01 15.56
CA ASP A 15 21.19 2.16 16.90
C ASP A 15 22.70 2.45 16.87
N SER A 16 23.12 3.36 15.97
CA SER A 16 24.53 3.75 15.76
C SER A 16 25.46 2.63 15.26
N GLN A 17 24.90 1.52 14.77
CA GLN A 17 25.61 0.42 14.16
C GLN A 17 25.37 0.38 12.65
N PHE A 18 26.41 0.03 11.88
CA PHE A 18 26.28 -0.24 10.45
C PHE A 18 25.84 -1.69 10.26
N ILE A 19 24.64 -1.87 9.73
CA ILE A 19 23.97 -3.16 9.58
C ILE A 19 24.07 -3.62 8.13
N VAL A 20 24.42 -4.89 7.96
CA VAL A 20 24.34 -5.61 6.69
C VAL A 20 23.20 -6.62 6.79
N HIS A 21 22.21 -6.48 5.91
CA HIS A 21 20.99 -7.27 5.91
C HIS A 21 20.83 -8.00 4.57
N PRO A 22 21.39 -9.21 4.44
CA PRO A 22 21.14 -10.07 3.30
C PRO A 22 19.74 -10.68 3.36
N TYR A 23 19.05 -10.72 2.23
CA TYR A 23 17.72 -11.30 2.08
C TYR A 23 17.65 -12.15 0.80
N PRO A 24 16.77 -13.16 0.73
CA PRO A 24 15.84 -13.64 1.77
C PRO A 24 16.50 -14.45 2.88
N HIS A 25 17.80 -14.73 2.77
CA HIS A 25 18.51 -15.59 3.68
C HIS A 25 19.82 -14.95 4.14
N GLY A 26 20.22 -15.30 5.36
CA GLY A 26 21.41 -14.79 6.02
C GLY A 26 21.04 -14.16 7.35
N THR A 27 22.05 -13.62 8.02
CA THR A 27 21.91 -13.08 9.37
C THR A 27 22.11 -11.58 9.32
N VAL A 28 21.14 -10.83 9.85
CA VAL A 28 21.28 -9.39 10.03
C VAL A 28 22.45 -9.16 10.98
N THR A 29 23.52 -8.54 10.47
CA THR A 29 24.80 -8.48 11.18
C THR A 29 25.28 -7.04 11.29
N ALA A 30 25.60 -6.60 12.50
CA ALA A 30 26.32 -5.35 12.73
C ALA A 30 27.80 -5.55 12.41
N VAL A 31 28.34 -4.72 11.53
CA VAL A 31 29.76 -4.80 11.11
C VAL A 31 30.39 -3.40 11.16
N HIS A 32 31.72 -3.35 11.15
CA HIS A 32 32.42 -2.07 11.02
C HIS A 32 32.14 -1.45 9.64
N PRO A 33 31.95 -0.11 9.51
CA PRO A 33 31.64 0.53 8.22
C PRO A 33 32.63 0.25 7.08
N ALA A 34 33.89 -0.07 7.41
CA ALA A 34 34.90 -0.51 6.44
C ALA A 34 34.51 -1.76 5.64
N ALA A 35 33.59 -2.59 6.17
CA ALA A 35 33.04 -3.73 5.44
C ALA A 35 32.31 -3.32 4.15
N ALA A 36 31.81 -2.08 4.05
CA ALA A 36 31.19 -1.58 2.83
C ALA A 36 32.19 -1.53 1.66
N GLU A 37 33.46 -1.21 1.92
CA GLU A 37 34.50 -1.19 0.90
C GLU A 37 34.87 -2.60 0.44
N VAL A 38 34.94 -3.55 1.37
CA VAL A 38 35.11 -4.97 1.05
C VAL A 38 33.95 -5.43 0.16
N LEU A 39 32.70 -5.18 0.56
CA LEU A 39 31.51 -5.54 -0.23
C LEU A 39 31.52 -4.90 -1.64
N ALA A 40 32.06 -3.69 -1.80
CA ALA A 40 32.18 -3.03 -3.10
C ALA A 40 33.19 -3.74 -4.02
N ALA A 41 34.28 -4.27 -3.47
CA ALA A 41 35.28 -5.04 -4.23
C ALA A 41 34.79 -6.42 -4.72
N TYR A 42 33.61 -6.85 -4.28
CA TYR A 42 32.96 -8.12 -4.66
C TYR A 42 31.68 -7.91 -5.49
N GLU A 43 31.57 -6.83 -6.28
CA GLU A 43 30.43 -6.66 -7.20
C GLU A 43 30.27 -7.86 -8.15
N ASP A 44 31.40 -8.36 -8.65
CA ASP A 44 31.53 -9.58 -9.45
C ASP A 44 32.34 -10.65 -8.72
N TRP A 45 32.38 -11.86 -9.31
CA TRP A 45 33.12 -13.00 -8.77
C TRP A 45 34.63 -12.72 -8.67
N ALA A 46 35.14 -12.61 -7.44
CA ALA A 46 36.55 -12.35 -7.16
C ALA A 46 37.08 -13.25 -6.02
N THR A 47 38.38 -13.52 -6.03
CA THR A 47 39.11 -14.06 -4.87
C THR A 47 39.59 -12.93 -3.95
N PRO A 48 39.91 -13.20 -2.66
CA PRO A 48 40.53 -12.22 -1.76
C PRO A 48 41.76 -11.52 -2.34
N LYS A 49 42.60 -12.27 -3.06
CA LYS A 49 43.77 -11.73 -3.73
C LYS A 49 43.44 -10.78 -4.88
N GLU A 50 42.37 -11.06 -5.63
CA GLU A 50 41.92 -10.18 -6.72
C GLU A 50 41.30 -8.90 -6.17
N ALA A 51 40.41 -9.02 -5.18
CA ALA A 51 39.80 -7.89 -4.48
C ALA A 51 40.85 -7.00 -3.76
N GLY A 52 41.94 -7.61 -3.27
CA GLY A 52 43.05 -6.88 -2.63
C GLY A 52 43.75 -5.85 -3.51
N LYS A 53 43.56 -5.87 -4.84
CA LYS A 53 44.04 -4.81 -5.74
C LYS A 53 43.31 -3.49 -5.50
N ASP A 54 42.02 -3.57 -5.18
CA ASP A 54 41.16 -2.40 -4.94
C ASP A 54 41.16 -2.00 -3.46
N LEU A 55 41.60 -2.90 -2.57
CA LEU A 55 41.68 -2.73 -1.12
C LEU A 55 43.12 -2.61 -0.61
N ALA A 56 43.98 -1.89 -1.35
CA ALA A 56 45.44 -1.86 -1.12
C ALA A 56 45.88 -1.35 0.28
N HIS A 57 44.98 -0.70 1.02
CA HIS A 57 45.23 -0.22 2.39
C HIS A 57 44.92 -1.28 3.47
N LEU A 58 44.31 -2.42 3.10
CA LEU A 58 44.05 -3.57 3.95
C LEU A 58 45.07 -4.67 3.69
N SER A 59 45.43 -5.42 4.73
CA SER A 59 46.24 -6.62 4.56
C SER A 59 45.40 -7.75 3.95
N LEU A 60 46.04 -8.70 3.26
CA LEU A 60 45.34 -9.87 2.72
C LEU A 60 44.61 -10.65 3.82
N ASP A 61 45.25 -10.85 4.97
CA ASP A 61 44.64 -11.53 6.12
C ASP A 61 43.36 -10.82 6.59
N THR A 62 43.38 -9.48 6.66
CA THR A 62 42.19 -8.68 7.00
C THR A 62 41.06 -8.83 5.97
N ILE A 63 41.41 -8.92 4.69
CA ILE A 63 40.42 -9.14 3.61
C ILE A 63 39.84 -10.54 3.74
N GLU A 64 40.66 -11.56 3.99
CA GLU A 64 40.21 -12.95 4.16
C GLU A 64 39.30 -13.11 5.38
N ASP A 65 39.64 -12.49 6.50
CA ASP A 65 38.79 -12.45 7.71
C ASP A 65 37.44 -11.78 7.42
N ALA A 66 37.46 -10.62 6.75
CA ALA A 66 36.24 -9.90 6.37
C ALA A 66 35.37 -10.74 5.43
N VAL A 67 35.97 -11.41 4.44
CA VAL A 67 35.25 -12.30 3.50
C VAL A 67 34.62 -13.47 4.25
N SER A 68 35.32 -14.06 5.21
CA SER A 68 34.77 -15.13 6.04
C SER A 68 33.52 -14.66 6.80
N VAL A 69 33.63 -13.55 7.53
CA VAL A 69 32.50 -12.99 8.30
C VAL A 69 31.33 -12.61 7.40
N LEU A 70 31.59 -11.96 6.26
CA LEU A 70 30.53 -11.55 5.33
C LEU A 70 29.89 -12.74 4.61
N THR A 71 30.62 -13.82 4.37
CA THR A 71 30.08 -15.05 3.79
C THR A 71 29.20 -15.80 4.79
N GLU A 72 29.62 -15.85 6.06
CA GLU A 72 28.85 -16.43 7.15
C GLU A 72 27.54 -15.65 7.39
N ALA A 73 27.63 -14.32 7.46
CA ALA A 73 26.45 -13.44 7.51
C ALA A 73 25.57 -13.60 6.25
N GLY A 74 26.16 -13.98 5.12
CA GLY A 74 25.46 -14.15 3.85
C GLY A 74 25.44 -12.94 2.94
N ALA A 75 26.18 -11.90 3.29
CA ALA A 75 26.40 -10.72 2.48
C ALA A 75 27.30 -10.98 1.27
N LEU A 76 28.20 -11.97 1.39
CA LEU A 76 28.90 -12.59 0.27
C LEU A 76 28.35 -13.99 0.01
N VAL A 77 28.27 -14.37 -1.26
CA VAL A 77 27.96 -15.71 -1.74
C VAL A 77 29.20 -16.32 -2.37
N CYS A 78 29.39 -17.63 -2.21
CA CYS A 78 30.50 -18.37 -2.79
C CYS A 78 30.09 -18.98 -4.14
N GLU A 79 30.98 -18.92 -5.14
CA GLU A 79 30.75 -19.43 -6.49
C GLU A 79 30.41 -20.93 -6.45
N ASP A 80 29.59 -21.39 -7.40
CA ASP A 80 29.18 -22.80 -7.54
C ASP A 80 28.47 -23.42 -6.32
N THR A 81 27.85 -22.60 -5.47
CA THR A 81 27.03 -23.07 -4.34
C THR A 81 25.52 -23.00 -4.64
N PRO A 82 24.69 -23.83 -3.99
CA PRO A 82 23.23 -23.70 -4.08
C PRO A 82 22.72 -22.29 -3.71
N ARG A 83 23.42 -21.62 -2.79
CA ARG A 83 23.12 -20.25 -2.37
C ARG A 83 23.35 -19.26 -3.51
N ALA A 84 24.46 -19.39 -4.26
CA ALA A 84 24.72 -18.56 -5.43
C ALA A 84 23.67 -18.76 -6.53
N ALA A 85 23.30 -20.00 -6.83
CA ALA A 85 22.26 -20.31 -7.81
C ALA A 85 20.89 -19.71 -7.42
N ARG A 86 20.54 -19.76 -6.13
CA ARG A 86 19.30 -19.15 -5.61
C ARG A 86 19.35 -17.62 -5.67
N ASP A 87 20.48 -17.01 -5.33
CA ASP A 87 20.66 -15.55 -5.41
C ASP A 87 20.48 -15.04 -6.86
N GLU A 88 21.02 -15.76 -7.85
CA GLU A 88 20.79 -15.46 -9.27
C GLU A 88 19.32 -15.63 -9.69
N GLU A 89 18.63 -16.63 -9.15
CA GLU A 89 17.20 -16.81 -9.41
C GLU A 89 16.38 -15.64 -8.86
N ILE A 90 16.73 -15.15 -7.67
CA ILE A 90 16.03 -14.02 -7.05
C ILE A 90 16.26 -12.75 -7.87
N ASP A 91 17.50 -12.48 -8.26
CA ASP A 91 17.85 -11.36 -9.13
C ASP A 91 17.09 -11.40 -10.45
N ARG A 92 16.97 -12.59 -11.06
CA ARG A 92 16.21 -12.78 -12.31
C ARG A 92 14.73 -12.42 -12.18
N HIS A 93 14.11 -12.70 -11.03
CA HIS A 93 12.67 -12.46 -10.83
C HIS A 93 12.35 -11.09 -10.22
N TRP A 94 13.24 -10.57 -9.39
CA TRP A 94 13.03 -9.38 -8.59
C TRP A 94 13.89 -8.20 -9.00
N GLY A 95 14.92 -8.38 -9.82
CA GLY A 95 15.89 -7.34 -10.18
C GLY A 95 15.26 -6.08 -10.76
N ALA A 96 14.14 -6.20 -11.47
CA ALA A 96 13.40 -5.05 -12.00
C ALA A 96 12.74 -4.16 -10.91
N TRP A 97 12.53 -4.70 -9.71
CA TRP A 97 11.89 -4.01 -8.57
C TRP A 97 12.79 -3.98 -7.33
N ALA A 98 14.05 -4.39 -7.47
CA ALA A 98 15.01 -4.41 -6.39
C ALA A 98 15.67 -3.02 -6.26
N PRO A 99 16.07 -2.63 -5.03
CA PRO A 99 15.98 -3.40 -3.79
C PRO A 99 14.63 -3.31 -3.06
N GLU A 100 13.82 -2.29 -3.29
CA GLU A 100 12.74 -1.88 -2.38
C GLU A 100 11.64 -2.92 -2.26
N ALA A 101 11.12 -3.41 -3.38
CA ALA A 101 10.01 -4.37 -3.35
C ALA A 101 10.47 -5.74 -2.87
N ALA A 102 11.67 -6.17 -3.29
CA ALA A 102 12.25 -7.43 -2.88
C ALA A 102 12.49 -7.44 -1.37
N PHE A 103 13.09 -6.37 -0.83
CA PHE A 103 13.34 -6.24 0.60
C PHE A 103 12.04 -6.26 1.40
N LEU A 104 11.03 -5.46 1.03
CA LEU A 104 9.72 -5.49 1.71
C LEU A 104 9.06 -6.87 1.65
N HIS A 105 9.13 -7.54 0.49
CA HIS A 105 8.55 -8.87 0.30
C HIS A 105 9.14 -9.87 1.32
N TYR A 106 10.46 -10.02 1.31
CA TYR A 106 11.16 -11.00 2.14
C TYR A 106 11.17 -10.61 3.62
N ALA A 107 11.30 -9.33 3.96
CA ALA A 107 11.20 -8.84 5.34
C ALA A 107 9.79 -9.03 5.96
N SER A 108 8.77 -9.30 5.14
CA SER A 108 7.41 -9.59 5.60
C SER A 108 7.08 -11.08 5.71
N GLN A 109 8.00 -11.96 5.31
CA GLN A 109 7.85 -13.43 5.34
C GLN A 109 8.38 -14.02 6.67
N ASP A 110 7.95 -15.25 6.96
CA ASP A 110 8.51 -16.13 8.00
C ASP A 110 8.59 -15.59 9.44
N ILE A 111 7.91 -14.47 9.75
CA ILE A 111 7.85 -13.86 11.10
C ILE A 111 7.18 -14.71 12.20
N TYR A 112 6.75 -15.93 11.89
CA TYR A 112 6.07 -16.84 12.83
C TYR A 112 6.78 -18.21 12.96
N ASP A 113 7.88 -18.43 12.22
CA ASP A 113 8.55 -19.74 12.17
C ASP A 113 9.53 -19.97 13.32
N ASP A 114 9.83 -18.95 14.13
CA ASP A 114 10.74 -19.05 15.29
C ASP A 114 10.13 -19.75 16.52
N GLY A 115 9.10 -20.60 16.36
CA GLY A 115 8.59 -21.49 17.41
C GLY A 115 7.99 -20.80 18.65
N VAL A 116 8.13 -19.48 18.75
CA VAL A 116 7.50 -18.61 19.72
C VAL A 116 6.46 -17.78 18.96
N VAL A 117 5.47 -18.48 18.40
CA VAL A 117 4.14 -17.86 18.35
C VAL A 117 3.62 -17.92 19.77
N GLU A 118 4.20 -17.12 20.66
CA GLU A 118 3.39 -16.57 21.72
C GLU A 118 2.32 -15.74 20.98
N THR A 119 1.16 -16.37 20.78
CA THR A 119 -0.09 -15.69 20.43
C THR A 119 -0.49 -14.64 21.48
N ASP A 120 0.35 -14.45 22.49
CA ASP A 120 0.33 -13.49 23.59
C ASP A 120 1.77 -12.97 23.89
N HIS A 121 2.63 -12.73 22.88
CA HIS A 121 3.99 -12.21 23.14
C HIS A 121 3.90 -10.88 23.87
N ASP A 122 4.18 -10.97 25.18
CA ASP A 122 4.27 -9.95 26.21
C ASP A 122 3.30 -8.77 26.09
N ALA A 123 2.12 -8.96 26.71
CA ALA A 123 1.39 -7.86 27.34
C ALA A 123 2.28 -7.01 28.29
N SER A 124 3.47 -7.49 28.65
CA SER A 124 4.51 -6.81 29.44
C SER A 124 5.54 -5.99 28.65
N VAL A 125 5.59 -6.05 27.30
CA VAL A 125 6.42 -5.15 26.47
C VAL A 125 5.55 -4.16 25.68
N LEU A 126 4.24 -4.43 25.54
CA LEU A 126 3.21 -3.42 25.29
C LEU A 126 2.93 -2.60 26.56
N VAL A 127 3.99 -2.06 27.17
CA VAL A 127 3.93 -1.18 28.35
C VAL A 127 3.27 0.14 27.93
N GLU A 128 2.11 0.43 28.50
CA GLU A 128 1.51 1.78 28.64
C GLU A 128 1.21 2.61 27.39
N ALA A 129 1.38 2.09 26.16
CA ALA A 129 0.97 2.82 24.97
C ALA A 129 -0.57 2.87 24.89
N GLN A 130 -1.15 4.06 25.09
CA GLN A 130 -2.57 4.31 24.90
C GLN A 130 -2.99 3.85 23.50
N GLU A 131 -3.98 2.96 23.41
CA GLU A 131 -4.49 2.50 22.12
C GLU A 131 -4.91 3.73 21.27
N PRO A 132 -4.45 3.82 20.01
CA PRO A 132 -4.82 4.94 19.15
C PRO A 132 -6.33 4.91 18.88
N ALA A 133 -6.95 6.09 18.84
CA ALA A 133 -8.37 6.22 18.54
C ALA A 133 -8.69 5.58 17.17
N LEU A 134 -9.74 4.74 17.14
CA LEU A 134 -10.19 4.04 15.92
C LEU A 134 -11.01 4.93 14.96
N PHE A 135 -11.42 6.10 15.44
CA PHE A 135 -12.10 7.12 14.64
C PHE A 135 -11.21 8.36 14.56
N THR A 136 -10.96 8.81 13.34
CA THR A 136 -10.39 10.14 13.11
C THR A 136 -11.52 11.15 13.11
N GLU A 137 -11.27 12.34 13.67
CA GLU A 137 -12.25 13.42 13.73
C GLU A 137 -11.56 14.77 13.53
N TYR A 138 -12.25 15.69 12.85
CA TYR A 138 -11.87 17.09 12.71
C TYR A 138 -12.93 17.96 13.43
N PRO A 139 -12.85 18.11 14.76
CA PRO A 139 -13.94 18.69 15.55
C PRO A 139 -14.24 20.16 15.21
N ASN A 140 -13.25 20.90 14.70
CA ASN A 140 -13.38 22.31 14.30
C ASN A 140 -13.81 22.48 12.84
N ALA A 141 -13.90 21.40 12.05
CA ALA A 141 -14.32 21.48 10.66
C ALA A 141 -15.83 21.70 10.55
N ALA A 142 -16.25 22.47 9.55
CA ALA A 142 -17.66 22.57 9.19
C ALA A 142 -18.17 21.17 8.76
N ARG A 143 -19.36 20.80 9.23
CA ARG A 143 -19.85 19.43 9.09
C ARG A 143 -21.14 19.39 8.27
N VAL A 144 -21.22 18.46 7.32
CA VAL A 144 -22.43 18.14 6.57
C VAL A 144 -22.93 16.78 7.02
N LEU A 145 -24.10 16.73 7.65
CA LEU A 145 -24.75 15.46 8.00
C LEU A 145 -25.25 14.78 6.72
N LEU A 146 -24.94 13.50 6.58
CA LEU A 146 -25.42 12.73 5.44
C LEU A 146 -26.79 12.11 5.76
N PRO A 147 -27.65 11.91 4.75
CA PRO A 147 -28.90 11.16 4.92
C PRO A 147 -28.60 9.78 5.52
N ARG A 148 -29.45 9.27 6.42
CA ARG A 148 -29.17 8.00 7.09
C ARG A 148 -29.39 6.79 6.16
N PRO A 149 -28.64 5.69 6.37
CA PRO A 149 -28.93 4.41 5.73
C PRO A 149 -30.36 3.97 6.03
N GLY A 150 -31.13 3.61 4.98
CA GLY A 150 -32.55 3.23 5.08
C GLY A 150 -33.56 4.30 4.61
N SER A 151 -33.12 5.54 4.38
CA SER A 151 -33.90 6.57 3.66
C SER A 151 -33.38 6.80 2.23
N GLN A 152 -32.72 5.80 1.67
CA GLN A 152 -31.76 5.88 0.57
C GLN A 152 -32.06 4.78 -0.47
N PRO A 153 -31.48 4.85 -1.69
CA PRO A 153 -31.69 3.80 -2.68
C PRO A 153 -31.31 2.42 -2.12
N GLU A 154 -32.21 1.45 -2.25
CA GLU A 154 -31.96 0.09 -1.81
C GLU A 154 -30.90 -0.57 -2.71
N LEU A 155 -29.99 -1.34 -2.12
CA LEU A 155 -29.03 -2.18 -2.83
C LEU A 155 -29.68 -3.53 -3.18
N ASP A 156 -30.74 -3.50 -3.98
CA ASP A 156 -31.60 -4.65 -4.30
C ASP A 156 -31.16 -5.43 -5.56
N THR A 157 -30.22 -4.87 -6.33
CA THR A 157 -29.71 -5.51 -7.55
C THR A 157 -29.10 -6.86 -7.21
N PRO A 158 -29.53 -7.97 -7.86
CA PRO A 158 -29.03 -9.29 -7.53
C PRO A 158 -27.50 -9.36 -7.60
N TYR A 159 -26.85 -9.89 -6.57
CA TYR A 159 -25.39 -9.91 -6.42
C TYR A 159 -24.66 -10.39 -7.69
N ARG A 160 -25.19 -11.42 -8.37
CA ARG A 160 -24.61 -11.94 -9.62
C ARG A 160 -24.52 -10.86 -10.71
N HIS A 161 -25.53 -10.01 -10.82
CA HIS A 161 -25.59 -8.95 -11.84
C HIS A 161 -24.57 -7.86 -11.53
N VAL A 162 -24.44 -7.47 -10.26
CA VAL A 162 -23.41 -6.54 -9.80
C VAL A 162 -22.01 -7.09 -10.08
N LEU A 163 -21.74 -8.33 -9.65
CA LEU A 163 -20.42 -8.95 -9.76
C LEU A 163 -19.96 -9.08 -11.22
N TYR A 164 -20.83 -9.58 -12.11
CA TYR A 164 -20.49 -9.74 -13.53
C TYR A 164 -20.62 -8.43 -14.34
N GLY A 165 -21.40 -7.46 -13.86
CA GLY A 165 -21.59 -6.15 -14.47
C GLY A 165 -20.48 -5.15 -14.14
N ARG A 166 -19.84 -5.28 -12.97
CA ARG A 166 -18.79 -4.36 -12.50
C ARG A 166 -17.68 -4.22 -13.54
N ARG A 167 -17.42 -2.98 -13.97
CA ARG A 167 -16.30 -2.61 -14.83
C ARG A 167 -15.57 -1.42 -14.23
N THR A 168 -14.33 -1.25 -14.67
CA THR A 168 -13.56 -0.04 -14.38
C THR A 168 -13.88 0.97 -15.47
N HIS A 169 -14.39 2.15 -15.11
CA HIS A 169 -14.80 3.19 -16.04
C HIS A 169 -13.79 4.33 -16.10
N ARG A 170 -13.50 4.84 -17.29
CA ARG A 170 -12.56 5.94 -17.54
C ARG A 170 -13.17 7.07 -18.38
N ASP A 171 -14.48 7.02 -18.56
CA ASP A 171 -15.25 8.02 -19.30
C ASP A 171 -16.52 8.28 -18.48
N PHE A 172 -16.73 9.53 -18.08
CA PHE A 172 -17.85 9.93 -17.21
C PHE A 172 -18.69 11.03 -17.83
N THR A 173 -19.97 11.09 -17.47
CA THR A 173 -20.84 12.22 -17.86
C THR A 173 -20.60 13.43 -16.96
N ALA A 174 -21.13 14.59 -17.36
CA ALA A 174 -21.16 15.79 -16.53
C ALA A 174 -22.27 15.76 -15.46
N GLU A 175 -23.12 14.72 -15.46
CA GLU A 175 -24.24 14.61 -14.52
C GLU A 175 -23.72 14.46 -13.08
N PRO A 176 -24.23 15.27 -12.13
CA PRO A 176 -23.81 15.17 -10.74
C PRO A 176 -24.44 13.95 -10.06
N VAL A 177 -23.67 13.30 -9.18
CA VAL A 177 -24.19 12.22 -8.32
C VAL A 177 -25.02 12.83 -7.19
N ALA A 178 -26.16 12.24 -6.85
CA ALA A 178 -26.97 12.67 -5.71
C ALA A 178 -26.26 12.39 -4.37
N VAL A 179 -26.38 13.30 -3.39
CA VAL A 179 -25.75 13.11 -2.06
C VAL A 179 -26.29 11.88 -1.34
N GLU A 180 -27.54 11.48 -1.59
CA GLU A 180 -28.15 10.26 -1.07
C GLU A 180 -27.43 9.01 -1.57
N THR A 181 -27.08 8.98 -2.87
CA THR A 181 -26.32 7.88 -3.49
C THR A 181 -24.90 7.81 -2.91
N LEU A 182 -24.23 8.95 -2.79
CA LEU A 182 -22.91 9.03 -2.16
C LEU A 182 -22.96 8.56 -0.69
N ALA A 183 -23.95 9.02 0.08
CA ALA A 183 -24.11 8.67 1.47
C ALA A 183 -24.35 7.16 1.66
N THR A 184 -25.17 6.55 0.79
CA THR A 184 -25.39 5.09 0.76
C THR A 184 -24.07 4.36 0.52
N LEU A 185 -23.30 4.81 -0.47
CA LEU A 185 -22.00 4.23 -0.80
C LEU A 185 -21.03 4.34 0.39
N LEU A 186 -20.92 5.52 1.01
CA LEU A 186 -19.99 5.76 2.12
C LEU A 186 -20.36 4.93 3.35
N ALA A 187 -21.64 4.88 3.73
CA ALA A 187 -22.11 4.04 4.82
C ALA A 187 -21.82 2.56 4.59
N THR A 188 -22.11 2.07 3.37
CA THR A 188 -21.93 0.66 3.02
C THR A 188 -20.46 0.25 3.01
N CYS A 189 -19.57 1.11 2.52
CA CYS A 189 -18.16 0.77 2.35
C CYS A 189 -17.31 1.07 3.59
N PHE A 190 -17.57 2.20 4.25
CA PHE A 190 -16.65 2.79 5.23
C PHE A 190 -17.29 3.01 6.61
N GLY A 191 -18.62 2.92 6.71
CA GLY A 191 -19.34 3.04 7.98
C GLY A 191 -19.22 1.78 8.86
N PRO A 192 -19.34 1.93 10.19
CA PRO A 192 -19.43 0.79 11.10
C PRO A 192 -20.74 0.03 10.87
N VAL A 193 -20.65 -1.30 10.80
CA VAL A 193 -21.80 -2.22 10.74
C VAL A 193 -22.24 -2.61 12.14
N ASP A 194 -21.27 -2.89 13.02
CA ASP A 194 -21.50 -3.15 14.43
C ASP A 194 -20.26 -2.87 15.27
N PHE A 195 -20.46 -2.87 16.58
CA PHE A 195 -19.45 -2.62 17.60
C PHE A 195 -19.25 -3.88 18.44
N ILE A 196 -17.99 -4.18 18.77
CA ILE A 196 -17.59 -5.38 19.49
C ILE A 196 -16.78 -4.96 20.70
N ASP A 197 -17.10 -5.52 21.87
CA ASP A 197 -16.19 -5.52 23.01
C ASP A 197 -15.38 -6.82 23.00
N SER A 198 -14.08 -6.73 22.81
CA SER A 198 -13.18 -7.88 22.79
C SER A 198 -12.66 -8.29 24.18
N GLY A 199 -13.05 -7.56 25.23
CA GLY A 199 -12.49 -7.67 26.58
C GLY A 199 -11.10 -7.04 26.73
N ARG A 200 -10.41 -6.73 25.63
CA ARG A 200 -9.14 -5.96 25.61
C ARG A 200 -9.35 -4.54 25.09
N SER A 201 -10.18 -4.37 24.06
CA SER A 201 -10.62 -3.06 23.55
C SER A 201 -11.96 -3.11 22.82
N ALA A 202 -12.61 -1.95 22.73
CA ALA A 202 -13.78 -1.74 21.90
C ALA A 202 -13.36 -1.59 20.43
N LEU A 203 -13.97 -2.37 19.55
CA LEU A 203 -13.71 -2.44 18.12
C LEU A 203 -15.01 -2.22 17.35
N TYR A 204 -14.89 -2.02 16.03
CA TYR A 204 -16.04 -2.06 15.13
C TYR A 204 -15.71 -2.83 13.86
N ARG A 205 -16.75 -3.34 13.19
CA ARG A 205 -16.61 -3.99 11.88
C ARG A 205 -17.15 -3.11 10.77
N ARG A 206 -16.60 -3.32 9.58
CA ARG A 206 -17.16 -2.82 8.31
C ARG A 206 -17.69 -4.02 7.52
N THR A 207 -18.37 -3.75 6.41
CA THR A 207 -18.76 -4.79 5.45
C THR A 207 -17.55 -5.51 4.84
N SER A 208 -16.41 -4.81 4.72
CA SER A 208 -15.14 -5.38 4.27
C SER A 208 -14.33 -5.94 5.45
N PRO A 209 -13.65 -7.08 5.28
CA PRO A 209 -12.78 -7.62 6.32
C PRO A 209 -11.54 -6.74 6.52
N GLN A 210 -11.06 -6.69 7.75
CA GLN A 210 -9.81 -6.00 8.10
C GLN A 210 -9.05 -6.74 9.19
N GLY A 211 -7.73 -6.85 9.02
CA GLY A 211 -6.84 -7.50 9.96
C GLY A 211 -6.97 -6.95 11.38
N GLY A 212 -7.34 -7.81 12.33
CA GLY A 212 -7.45 -7.44 13.75
C GLY A 212 -8.52 -6.38 14.08
N SER A 213 -9.39 -6.03 13.12
CA SER A 213 -10.40 -4.97 13.24
C SER A 213 -9.84 -3.63 13.73
N ARG A 214 -8.62 -3.29 13.31
CA ARG A 214 -7.93 -2.06 13.73
C ARG A 214 -8.34 -0.81 12.97
N GLN A 215 -9.06 -0.95 11.85
CA GLN A 215 -9.69 0.18 11.16
C GLN A 215 -8.69 1.28 10.81
N GLU A 216 -7.53 0.86 10.29
CA GLU A 216 -6.40 1.74 9.99
C GLU A 216 -6.66 2.66 8.80
N LEU A 217 -7.62 2.33 7.94
CA LEU A 217 -7.94 3.08 6.74
C LEU A 217 -9.04 4.11 7.00
N ASP A 218 -8.62 5.37 7.12
CA ASP A 218 -9.48 6.56 7.09
C ASP A 218 -9.89 6.89 5.65
N THR A 219 -11.00 7.59 5.50
CA THR A 219 -11.63 7.88 4.20
C THR A 219 -11.72 9.38 3.99
N TYR A 220 -11.04 9.85 2.96
CA TYR A 220 -11.06 11.25 2.53
C TYR A 220 -11.74 11.36 1.17
N LEU A 221 -12.50 12.42 0.95
CA LEU A 221 -13.35 12.59 -0.23
C LEU A 221 -12.99 13.89 -0.95
N GLY A 222 -12.60 13.79 -2.22
CA GLY A 222 -12.52 14.91 -3.14
C GLY A 222 -13.82 15.02 -3.94
N VAL A 223 -14.64 16.03 -3.68
CA VAL A 223 -15.93 16.25 -4.36
C VAL A 223 -15.74 17.18 -5.56
N LEU A 224 -16.19 16.72 -6.74
CA LEU A 224 -16.24 17.52 -7.97
C LEU A 224 -17.69 17.86 -8.35
N LYS A 225 -18.55 16.84 -8.48
CA LYS A 225 -19.91 16.94 -9.03
C LYS A 225 -20.89 16.11 -8.20
N VAL A 226 -21.17 16.55 -6.98
CA VAL A 226 -22.19 15.91 -6.11
C VAL A 226 -23.26 16.93 -5.75
N SER A 227 -24.50 16.64 -6.12
CA SER A 227 -25.64 17.51 -5.83
C SER A 227 -25.85 17.66 -4.32
N GLY A 228 -25.90 18.90 -3.83
CA GLY A 228 -26.06 19.20 -2.40
C GLY A 228 -24.76 19.29 -1.61
N LEU A 229 -23.60 19.13 -2.26
CA LEU A 229 -22.27 19.34 -1.65
C LEU A 229 -21.47 20.37 -2.45
N GLU A 230 -20.72 21.22 -1.73
CA GLU A 230 -19.75 22.12 -2.36
C GLU A 230 -18.54 21.31 -2.84
N ALA A 231 -17.96 21.66 -3.99
CA ALA A 231 -16.72 21.05 -4.44
C ALA A 231 -15.58 21.34 -3.45
N GLY A 232 -14.75 20.34 -3.15
CA GLY A 232 -13.70 20.45 -2.14
C GLY A 232 -13.29 19.11 -1.54
N TRP A 233 -12.42 19.18 -0.53
CA TRP A 233 -11.90 18.04 0.19
C TRP A 233 -12.57 17.90 1.55
N TYR A 234 -12.97 16.68 1.88
CA TYR A 234 -13.66 16.32 3.10
C TYR A 234 -13.01 15.09 3.74
N HIS A 235 -13.14 14.97 5.05
CA HIS A 235 -12.96 13.72 5.78
C HIS A 235 -14.33 13.08 6.06
N TYR A 236 -14.46 11.78 5.88
CA TYR A 236 -15.68 11.05 6.22
C TYR A 236 -15.63 10.54 7.66
N ASN A 237 -16.45 11.15 8.53
CA ASN A 237 -16.63 10.67 9.89
C ASN A 237 -17.63 9.51 9.90
N GLY A 238 -17.09 8.28 9.97
CA GLY A 238 -17.89 7.05 9.94
C GLY A 238 -18.78 6.86 11.18
N LEU A 239 -18.39 7.41 12.34
CA LEU A 239 -19.18 7.29 13.58
C LEU A 239 -20.45 8.14 13.53
N GLN A 240 -20.34 9.36 13.03
CA GLN A 240 -21.46 10.32 12.96
C GLN A 240 -22.21 10.29 11.62
N HIS A 241 -21.69 9.52 10.65
CA HIS A 241 -22.18 9.51 9.28
C HIS A 241 -22.27 10.92 8.67
N SER A 242 -21.13 11.58 8.58
CA SER A 242 -21.04 12.98 8.15
C SER A 242 -19.75 13.29 7.41
N LEU A 243 -19.74 14.39 6.65
CA LEU A 243 -18.54 14.93 6.00
C LEU A 243 -18.03 16.14 6.77
N GLU A 244 -16.73 16.14 7.07
CA GLU A 244 -16.00 17.23 7.72
C GLU A 244 -15.18 17.96 6.65
N LEU A 245 -15.52 19.23 6.38
CA LEU A 245 -14.88 20.03 5.33
C LEU A 245 -13.46 20.41 5.71
N LEU A 246 -12.48 19.95 4.92
CA LEU A 246 -11.06 20.23 5.12
C LEU A 246 -10.62 21.46 4.30
N SER A 247 -10.98 21.49 3.02
CA SER A 247 -10.71 22.63 2.15
C SER A 247 -11.76 22.75 1.05
N LYS A 248 -12.09 23.98 0.68
CA LYS A 248 -13.00 24.27 -0.43
C LYS A 248 -12.24 24.20 -1.75
N GLY A 249 -12.97 23.86 -2.82
CA GLY A 249 -12.45 23.87 -4.18
C GLY A 249 -11.59 22.65 -4.48
N LEU A 250 -12.05 21.88 -5.46
CA LEU A 250 -11.30 20.87 -6.19
C LEU A 250 -11.66 21.05 -7.66
N THR A 251 -10.66 21.16 -8.54
CA THR A 251 -10.90 21.27 -9.98
C THR A 251 -10.59 19.94 -10.68
N PRO A 252 -11.17 19.69 -11.86
CA PRO A 252 -10.85 18.51 -12.67
C PRO A 252 -9.35 18.37 -12.98
N GLU A 253 -8.68 19.47 -13.32
CA GLU A 253 -7.26 19.49 -13.68
C GLU A 253 -6.40 19.07 -12.49
N GLU A 254 -6.77 19.55 -11.31
CA GLU A 254 -6.08 19.18 -10.08
C GLU A 254 -6.31 17.71 -9.71
N ALA A 255 -7.56 17.23 -9.79
CA ALA A 255 -7.87 15.82 -9.56
C ALA A 255 -7.07 14.89 -10.48
N SER A 256 -6.91 15.27 -11.76
CA SER A 256 -6.05 14.57 -12.73
C SER A 256 -4.59 14.62 -12.31
N ALA A 257 -4.06 15.80 -11.97
CA ALA A 257 -2.66 15.97 -11.56
C ALA A 257 -2.31 15.15 -10.29
N LEU A 258 -3.22 15.13 -9.31
CA LEU A 258 -3.07 14.31 -8.10
C LEU A 258 -3.07 12.81 -8.43
N CYS A 259 -3.77 12.38 -9.47
CA CYS A 259 -3.78 11.00 -9.96
C CYS A 259 -2.79 10.79 -11.11
N ALA A 260 -1.60 11.38 -11.04
CA ALA A 260 -0.52 11.17 -12.02
C ALA A 260 -0.93 11.44 -13.50
N GLY A 261 -1.76 12.45 -13.74
CA GLY A 261 -2.21 12.85 -15.08
C GLY A 261 -3.34 11.99 -15.66
N GLN A 262 -3.99 11.16 -14.83
CA GLN A 262 -5.15 10.38 -15.26
C GLN A 262 -6.38 11.31 -15.39
N GLU A 263 -6.65 11.79 -16.61
CA GLU A 263 -7.74 12.75 -16.90
C GLU A 263 -9.12 12.29 -16.38
N TRP A 264 -9.41 11.00 -16.45
CA TRP A 264 -10.66 10.43 -15.94
C TRP A 264 -10.87 10.60 -14.43
N ALA A 265 -9.83 10.89 -13.65
CA ALA A 265 -9.97 11.29 -12.26
C ALA A 265 -10.63 12.66 -12.11
N GLY A 266 -10.34 13.61 -13.03
CA GLY A 266 -11.01 14.90 -13.11
C GLY A 266 -12.42 14.83 -13.69
N GLU A 267 -12.72 13.78 -14.46
CA GLU A 267 -14.06 13.55 -15.00
C GLU A 267 -15.01 12.85 -14.03
N ALA A 268 -14.51 12.13 -13.03
CA ALA A 268 -15.35 11.48 -12.02
C ALA A 268 -16.20 12.49 -11.24
N ALA A 269 -17.25 12.02 -10.58
CA ALA A 269 -18.07 12.88 -9.72
C ALA A 269 -17.38 13.15 -8.38
N PHE A 270 -16.61 12.19 -7.89
CA PHE A 270 -15.82 12.31 -6.67
C PHE A 270 -14.67 11.29 -6.65
N LEU A 271 -13.64 11.62 -5.86
CA LEU A 271 -12.52 10.76 -5.49
C LEU A 271 -12.66 10.36 -4.02
N VAL A 272 -12.23 9.15 -3.67
CA VAL A 272 -12.07 8.66 -2.31
C VAL A 272 -10.62 8.24 -2.12
N VAL A 273 -9.92 8.84 -1.17
CA VAL A 273 -8.56 8.47 -0.79
C VAL A 273 -8.65 7.62 0.48
N LEU A 274 -8.14 6.40 0.39
CA LEU A 274 -7.91 5.54 1.56
C LEU A 274 -6.55 5.87 2.14
N ALA A 275 -6.54 6.38 3.36
CA ALA A 275 -5.31 6.76 4.06
C ALA A 275 -5.09 5.86 5.28
N ALA A 276 -3.91 5.27 5.39
CA ALA A 276 -3.55 4.40 6.50
C ALA A 276 -2.94 5.20 7.64
N ARG A 277 -3.56 5.10 8.81
CA ARG A 277 -3.00 5.51 10.10
C ARG A 277 -2.23 4.35 10.72
N LEU A 278 -0.93 4.33 10.45
CA LEU A 278 -0.03 3.19 10.68
C LEU A 278 -0.01 2.73 12.15
N GLU A 279 -0.18 3.66 13.10
CA GLU A 279 -0.17 3.36 14.54
C GLU A 279 -1.30 2.40 14.95
N ARG A 280 -2.46 2.45 14.26
CA ARG A 280 -3.58 1.55 14.54
C ARG A 280 -3.23 0.09 14.30
N MET A 281 -2.33 -0.17 13.34
CA MET A 281 -1.80 -1.50 13.07
C MET A 281 -0.57 -1.81 13.93
N SER A 282 0.41 -0.91 13.98
CA SER A 282 1.70 -1.18 14.62
C SER A 282 1.60 -1.35 16.13
N CYS A 283 0.61 -0.74 16.80
CA CYS A 283 0.37 -0.95 18.24
C CYS A 283 0.08 -2.42 18.61
N LYS A 284 -0.46 -3.20 17.67
CA LYS A 284 -0.76 -4.63 17.86
C LYS A 284 0.19 -5.54 17.07
N TYR A 285 0.65 -5.07 15.92
CA TYR A 285 1.44 -5.84 14.98
C TYR A 285 2.76 -5.11 14.70
N ALA A 286 3.75 -5.29 15.57
CA ALA A 286 5.08 -4.70 15.44
C ALA A 286 5.97 -5.42 14.41
N THR A 287 5.44 -5.72 13.22
CA THR A 287 6.15 -6.44 12.16
C THR A 287 5.89 -5.80 10.78
N PRO A 288 6.81 -5.92 9.81
CA PRO A 288 6.59 -5.42 8.45
C PRO A 288 5.35 -6.01 7.76
N ARG A 289 4.91 -7.21 8.19
CA ARG A 289 3.68 -7.83 7.68
C ARG A 289 2.43 -6.99 7.94
N ALA A 290 2.42 -6.16 8.99
CA ALA A 290 1.31 -5.25 9.28
C ALA A 290 1.03 -4.30 8.10
N TYR A 291 2.07 -3.74 7.47
CA TYR A 291 1.92 -2.87 6.30
C TYR A 291 1.37 -3.63 5.08
N ARG A 292 1.86 -4.86 4.86
CA ARG A 292 1.30 -5.76 3.83
C ARG A 292 -0.18 -6.03 4.04
N VAL A 293 -0.63 -6.20 5.29
CA VAL A 293 -2.05 -6.36 5.63
C VAL A 293 -2.84 -5.08 5.34
N SER A 294 -2.31 -3.89 5.62
CA SER A 294 -2.97 -2.62 5.27
C SER A 294 -3.23 -2.49 3.77
N LEU A 295 -2.29 -2.93 2.91
CA LEU A 295 -2.47 -2.96 1.47
C LEU A 295 -3.61 -3.93 1.04
N LEU A 296 -3.70 -5.10 1.68
CA LEU A 296 -4.81 -6.04 1.45
C LEU A 296 -6.15 -5.46 1.89
N ASN A 297 -6.20 -4.80 3.04
CA ASN A 297 -7.39 -4.14 3.55
C ASN A 297 -7.87 -3.03 2.59
N ALA A 298 -6.94 -2.25 2.01
CA ALA A 298 -7.27 -1.26 1.00
C ALA A 298 -7.85 -1.90 -0.27
N GLY A 299 -7.31 -3.04 -0.69
CA GLY A 299 -7.85 -3.85 -1.79
C GLY A 299 -9.28 -4.37 -1.51
N HIS A 300 -9.55 -4.87 -0.30
CA HIS A 300 -10.89 -5.31 0.10
C HIS A 300 -11.91 -4.16 0.04
N LEU A 301 -11.56 -3.00 0.63
CA LEU A 301 -12.40 -1.80 0.56
C LEU A 301 -12.61 -1.34 -0.88
N GLY A 302 -11.56 -1.36 -1.71
CA GLY A 302 -11.64 -0.96 -3.12
C GLY A 302 -12.55 -1.86 -3.95
N GLN A 303 -12.62 -3.17 -3.64
CA GLN A 303 -13.55 -4.08 -4.31
C GLN A 303 -14.99 -3.87 -3.82
N THR A 304 -15.20 -3.71 -2.51
CA THR A 304 -16.53 -3.40 -1.95
C THR A 304 -17.07 -2.07 -2.49
N PHE A 305 -16.20 -1.05 -2.60
CA PHE A 305 -16.52 0.22 -3.25
C PHE A 305 -16.98 0.01 -4.70
N ALA A 306 -16.25 -0.76 -5.50
CA ALA A 306 -16.61 -0.97 -6.89
C ALA A 306 -17.93 -1.72 -7.06
N LEU A 307 -18.20 -2.73 -6.23
CA LEU A 307 -19.47 -3.45 -6.26
C LEU A 307 -20.62 -2.56 -5.80
N THR A 308 -20.44 -1.80 -4.74
CA THR A 308 -21.46 -0.88 -4.23
C THR A 308 -21.77 0.23 -5.24
N ALA A 309 -20.74 0.85 -5.82
CA ALA A 309 -20.89 1.83 -6.89
C ALA A 309 -21.65 1.24 -8.09
N THR A 310 -21.27 0.03 -8.53
CA THR A 310 -21.96 -0.66 -9.64
C THR A 310 -23.43 -0.93 -9.32
N ALA A 311 -23.74 -1.38 -8.09
CA ALA A 311 -25.11 -1.62 -7.65
C ALA A 311 -25.95 -0.33 -7.60
N LEU A 312 -25.31 0.80 -7.33
CA LEU A 312 -25.91 2.14 -7.36
C LEU A 312 -25.97 2.76 -8.77
N GLY A 313 -25.61 2.00 -9.81
CA GLY A 313 -25.60 2.48 -11.20
C GLY A 313 -24.44 3.44 -11.53
N LEU A 314 -23.44 3.55 -10.66
CA LEU A 314 -22.23 4.33 -10.90
C LEU A 314 -21.14 3.48 -11.55
N GLY A 315 -20.28 4.13 -12.32
CA GLY A 315 -19.06 3.54 -12.83
C GLY A 315 -17.91 3.77 -11.84
N PRO A 316 -17.32 2.73 -11.23
CA PRO A 316 -16.14 2.91 -10.38
C PRO A 316 -14.85 2.90 -11.22
N PHE A 317 -13.81 3.55 -10.70
CA PHE A 317 -12.43 3.20 -11.00
C PHE A 317 -11.57 3.28 -9.75
N GLN A 318 -10.40 2.66 -9.82
CA GLN A 318 -9.41 2.68 -8.77
C GLN A 318 -8.02 2.83 -9.37
N THR A 319 -7.10 3.47 -8.64
CA THR A 319 -5.73 3.64 -9.10
C THR A 319 -4.75 3.69 -7.93
N GLY A 320 -3.62 3.00 -8.09
CA GLY A 320 -2.43 3.17 -7.27
C GLY A 320 -1.45 4.20 -7.84
N ALA A 321 -1.74 4.76 -9.02
CA ALA A 321 -0.94 5.80 -9.63
C ALA A 321 -1.46 7.17 -9.18
N PHE A 322 -0.86 7.73 -8.13
CA PHE A 322 -1.15 9.06 -7.62
C PHE A 322 0.13 9.69 -7.06
N CYS A 323 0.10 11.00 -6.85
CA CYS A 323 1.21 11.76 -6.30
C CYS A 323 1.06 11.85 -4.77
N ASP A 324 1.77 11.01 -4.02
CA ASP A 324 1.61 10.82 -2.57
C ASP A 324 1.64 12.13 -1.77
N THR A 325 2.70 12.92 -1.91
CA THR A 325 2.90 14.15 -1.12
C THR A 325 1.81 15.19 -1.40
N PRO A 326 1.53 15.59 -2.66
CA PRO A 326 0.44 16.53 -2.95
C PRO A 326 -0.94 16.02 -2.48
N LEU A 327 -1.21 14.72 -2.63
CA LEU A 327 -2.49 14.14 -2.21
C LEU A 327 -2.62 14.13 -0.68
N ALA A 328 -1.53 13.82 0.02
CA ALA A 328 -1.45 13.87 1.47
C ALA A 328 -1.72 15.29 2.00
N GLU A 329 -1.12 16.31 1.39
CA GLU A 329 -1.37 17.71 1.74
C GLU A 329 -2.85 18.09 1.60
N ARG A 330 -3.48 17.70 0.49
CA ARG A 330 -4.92 17.95 0.26
C ARG A 330 -5.82 17.25 1.28
N CYS A 331 -5.40 16.09 1.76
CA CYS A 331 -6.10 15.34 2.80
C CYS A 331 -5.68 15.74 4.22
N THR A 332 -4.84 16.77 4.40
CA THR A 332 -4.29 17.22 5.70
C THR A 332 -3.55 16.10 6.47
N LEU A 333 -2.88 15.22 5.72
CA LEU A 333 -2.13 14.09 6.24
C LEU A 333 -0.67 14.48 6.49
N ASN A 334 -0.06 13.89 7.52
CA ASN A 334 1.36 14.14 7.83
C ASN A 334 2.34 13.33 6.96
N ASN A 335 1.83 12.41 6.14
CA ASN A 335 2.56 11.48 5.27
C ASN A 335 3.75 10.74 5.93
N THR A 336 3.71 10.58 7.24
CA THR A 336 4.76 9.92 8.04
C THR A 336 4.16 8.78 8.84
N SER A 337 3.01 9.02 9.46
CA SER A 337 2.24 8.02 10.18
C SER A 337 0.79 7.89 9.71
N HIS A 338 0.29 8.90 9.01
CA HIS A 338 -0.97 8.88 8.29
C HIS A 338 -0.69 9.17 6.81
N THR A 339 -0.84 8.16 5.94
CA THR A 339 -0.36 8.20 4.54
C THR A 339 -1.40 7.66 3.55
N PRO A 340 -1.58 8.26 2.36
CA PRO A 340 -2.47 7.72 1.34
C PRO A 340 -1.94 6.39 0.79
N LEU A 341 -2.83 5.40 0.60
CA LEU A 341 -2.46 4.10 0.01
C LEU A 341 -3.18 3.82 -1.31
N TYR A 342 -4.38 4.35 -1.50
CA TYR A 342 -5.20 3.97 -2.64
C TYR A 342 -6.24 5.05 -2.96
N VAL A 343 -6.41 5.36 -4.25
CA VAL A 343 -7.47 6.25 -4.72
C VAL A 343 -8.55 5.44 -5.42
N LEU A 344 -9.78 5.65 -4.98
CA LEU A 344 -11.00 5.16 -5.60
C LEU A 344 -11.77 6.36 -6.16
N ALA A 345 -12.65 6.13 -7.11
CA ALA A 345 -13.46 7.21 -7.67
C ALA A 345 -14.70 6.65 -8.35
N ALA A 346 -15.75 7.46 -8.45
CA ALA A 346 -16.95 7.07 -9.18
C ALA A 346 -17.68 8.27 -9.77
N GLY A 347 -18.50 7.99 -10.78
CA GLY A 347 -19.40 8.93 -11.42
C GLY A 347 -20.38 8.19 -12.32
N HIS A 348 -21.26 8.92 -12.99
CA HIS A 348 -22.13 8.33 -14.00
C HIS A 348 -21.31 7.94 -15.24
N PRO A 349 -21.28 6.65 -15.60
CA PRO A 349 -20.44 6.20 -16.71
C PRO A 349 -20.99 6.73 -18.04
N SER A 350 -20.11 7.13 -18.95
CA SER A 350 -20.53 7.51 -20.30
C SER A 350 -21.20 6.33 -21.02
N PRO A 351 -22.36 6.52 -21.68
CA PRO A 351 -23.01 5.48 -22.47
C PRO A 351 -22.21 5.12 -23.74
N GLN A 352 -21.31 6.00 -24.17
CA GLN A 352 -20.41 5.80 -25.30
C GLN A 352 -18.96 6.03 -24.82
N PRO A 353 -18.32 5.01 -24.22
CA PRO A 353 -16.97 5.13 -23.72
C PRO A 353 -15.98 5.29 -24.89
N GLN A 354 -15.15 6.33 -24.85
CA GLN A 354 -14.14 6.58 -25.89
C GLN A 354 -12.93 5.67 -25.71
N GLN A 355 -12.63 5.27 -24.46
CA GLN A 355 -11.44 4.49 -24.12
C GLN A 355 -11.75 3.01 -23.81
N ALA A 356 -12.90 2.48 -24.23
CA ALA A 356 -13.23 1.09 -23.98
C ALA A 356 -12.32 0.14 -24.78
N PRO A 357 -11.60 -0.79 -24.11
CA PRO A 357 -10.79 -1.77 -24.82
C PRO A 357 -11.68 -2.68 -25.68
N HIS A 358 -11.20 -3.04 -26.87
CA HIS A 358 -11.87 -4.03 -27.70
C HIS A 358 -12.04 -5.36 -26.95
N ARG A 359 -13.16 -6.05 -27.18
CA ARG A 359 -13.37 -7.39 -26.61
C ARG A 359 -12.28 -8.33 -27.13
N ALA A 360 -11.51 -8.90 -26.20
CA ALA A 360 -10.57 -9.96 -26.49
C ALA A 360 -11.31 -11.29 -26.68
N THR A 361 -10.77 -12.14 -27.55
CA THR A 361 -11.17 -13.55 -27.68
C THR A 361 -10.07 -14.44 -27.12
N ALA A 362 -10.34 -15.74 -26.94
CA ALA A 362 -9.29 -16.70 -26.57
C ALA A 362 -8.09 -16.64 -27.55
N ALA A 363 -8.35 -16.41 -28.84
CA ALA A 363 -7.30 -16.25 -29.85
C ALA A 363 -6.43 -15.01 -29.58
N THR A 364 -7.02 -13.91 -29.11
CA THR A 364 -6.28 -12.68 -28.75
C THR A 364 -5.20 -12.94 -27.70
N PHE A 365 -5.45 -13.85 -26.75
CA PHE A 365 -4.45 -14.22 -25.72
C PHE A 365 -3.27 -15.01 -26.29
N THR A 366 -3.45 -15.72 -27.41
CA THR A 366 -2.36 -16.49 -28.05
C THR A 366 -1.45 -15.63 -28.93
N SER A 367 -1.98 -14.52 -29.46
CA SER A 367 -1.28 -13.67 -30.42
C SER A 367 -0.71 -12.38 -29.84
N THR A 368 -1.18 -11.95 -28.66
CA THR A 368 -0.76 -10.69 -28.05
C THR A 368 0.41 -10.93 -27.10
N ARG A 369 1.53 -10.25 -27.34
CA ARG A 369 2.65 -10.18 -26.38
C ARG A 369 2.60 -8.87 -25.62
N ILE A 370 3.01 -8.89 -24.36
CA ILE A 370 3.30 -7.65 -23.62
C ILE A 370 4.39 -6.94 -24.41
N ARG A 371 4.09 -5.75 -24.93
CA ARG A 371 5.11 -4.90 -25.53
C ARG A 371 5.93 -4.34 -24.37
N PRO A 372 7.26 -4.54 -24.32
CA PRO A 372 8.07 -3.75 -23.39
C PRO A 372 7.77 -2.28 -23.68
N GLY A 373 7.48 -1.51 -22.65
CA GLY A 373 7.27 -0.07 -22.79
C GLY A 373 8.47 0.52 -23.53
N ALA A 374 8.23 1.45 -24.46
CA ALA A 374 9.32 2.20 -25.04
C ALA A 374 10.11 2.83 -23.87
N GLU A 375 11.40 2.51 -23.77
CA GLU A 375 12.32 3.27 -22.92
C GLU A 375 12.21 4.73 -23.34
N GLY A 376 11.64 5.56 -22.47
CA GLY A 376 11.43 6.99 -22.64
C GLY A 376 12.24 7.75 -21.61
#